data_AF-A0A9D6KE50-F1
#
_entry.id   AF-A0A9D6KE50-F1
#
_cell.length_a   1.000
_cell.length_b   1.000
_cell.length_c   1.000
_cell.angle_alpha   90.00
_cell.angle_beta   90.00
_cell.angle_gamma   90.00
#
_symmetry.space_group_name_H-M   'P 1'
#
loop_
_entity.id
_entity.type
_entity.pdbx_description
1 polymer ?
#
loop_
_entity_poly.entity_id
_entity_poly.type
_entity_poly.pdbx_seq_one_letter_code
_entity_poly.pdbx_strand_id
1 'polypeptide(L)'
;MMPRAIVALVRAVTIGAVMVDAVMLPARMSQAKDLGDILLKKGLITEEELKQAREEDKQKSAAEESRRDAIVAKLPKWLDMITPFGDMRTRYEGFYENELHARNRFRLRARIGLSVNPSDEAGATFRLASGNSNDPISTNQDFTKTFTPNSINLDWAYMTVKPGKTVGIDPGLFSIIAGKFGVSSAVYRVSEIVWDDDLSPEGAAESLNLVDQREGFLRGLKLNTMQWVVDEVATAGDPWMFGGQVVADTAFNDTTKWTLSLADYSYQDLNEVATKYLSAFTGKAPYTTNSNQNTSLANSNSVTLSPKDINGNQKVTGFLSGFNLINFNSELNFVDPFRLGLPAGVFGDVVYNTEADSKNTGFTIGAGIGKAGKDWYHDGLKNPGDWGVSYDYAWIEKDAVLSLFNYSDFDYIRNYNAGATQKGGSNVVAHILRGDYLLFPNFQLTAKVHFINALDRDDATTTVGQPLSRSGNSTLVRTQLDATLKF
;
A
#
# COMPACT_ATOMS: atom_id res chain seq x y z
N MET A 1 -25.66 2.57 -35.75
CA MET A 1 -26.16 3.10 -34.46
C MET A 1 -25.20 2.65 -33.36
N MET A 2 -24.29 3.53 -32.92
CA MET A 2 -23.45 3.24 -31.75
C MET A 2 -24.28 3.40 -30.46
N PRO A 3 -24.08 2.58 -29.42
CA PRO A 3 -24.84 2.67 -28.18
C PRO A 3 -24.55 4.00 -27.47
N ARG A 4 -25.62 4.72 -27.11
CA ARG A 4 -25.57 6.00 -26.37
C ARG A 4 -24.74 5.95 -25.07
N ALA A 5 -24.51 4.76 -24.51
CA ALA A 5 -23.68 4.53 -23.33
C ALA A 5 -22.17 4.77 -23.59
N ILE A 6 -21.65 4.42 -24.77
CA ILE A 6 -20.22 4.61 -25.10
C ILE A 6 -19.93 6.09 -25.35
N VAL A 7 -20.87 6.81 -25.95
CA VAL A 7 -20.75 8.27 -26.17
C VAL A 7 -20.84 9.04 -24.84
N ALA A 8 -21.60 8.55 -23.86
CA ALA A 8 -21.65 9.14 -22.52
C ALA A 8 -20.37 8.89 -21.72
N LEU A 9 -19.79 7.68 -21.82
CA LEU A 9 -18.53 7.32 -21.18
C LEU A 9 -17.34 8.10 -21.77
N VAL A 10 -17.27 8.23 -23.10
CA VAL A 10 -16.23 9.02 -23.78
C VAL A 10 -16.35 10.50 -23.43
N ARG A 11 -17.57 11.04 -23.31
CA ARG A 11 -17.79 12.43 -22.85
C ARG A 11 -17.44 12.65 -21.38
N ALA A 12 -17.72 11.69 -20.50
CA ALA A 12 -17.31 11.76 -19.09
C ALA A 12 -15.78 11.72 -18.94
N VAL A 13 -15.08 10.90 -19.73
CA VAL A 13 -13.61 10.83 -19.77
C VAL A 13 -12.99 12.09 -20.37
N THR A 14 -13.64 12.71 -21.36
CA THR A 14 -13.16 13.98 -21.95
C THR A 14 -13.40 15.17 -21.00
N ILE A 15 -14.48 15.15 -20.20
CA ILE A 15 -14.74 16.16 -19.16
C ILE A 15 -13.79 15.96 -17.95
N GLY A 16 -13.46 14.72 -17.60
CA GLY A 16 -12.43 14.40 -16.61
C GLY A 16 -11.04 14.88 -17.04
N ALA A 17 -10.68 14.75 -18.32
CA ALA A 17 -9.43 15.28 -18.85
C ALA A 17 -9.34 16.82 -18.79
N VAL A 18 -10.45 17.52 -18.98
CA VAL A 18 -10.52 18.99 -18.82
C VAL A 18 -10.39 19.43 -17.35
N MET A 19 -10.85 18.61 -16.40
CA MET A 19 -10.61 18.84 -14.97
C MET A 19 -9.15 18.58 -14.58
N VAL A 20 -8.48 17.58 -15.18
CA VAL A 20 -7.06 17.29 -14.94
C VAL A 20 -6.15 18.38 -15.53
N ASP A 21 -6.47 18.90 -16.73
CA ASP A 21 -5.76 20.03 -17.32
C ASP A 21 -5.98 21.34 -16.53
N ALA A 22 -7.13 21.51 -15.87
CA ALA A 22 -7.39 22.68 -15.00
C ALA A 22 -6.58 22.67 -13.68
N VAL A 23 -5.97 21.53 -13.32
CA VAL A 23 -5.14 21.34 -12.12
C VAL A 23 -3.62 21.39 -12.45
N MET A 24 -3.24 21.38 -13.73
CA MET A 24 -1.83 21.33 -14.17
C MET A 24 -1.20 22.73 -14.39
N LEU A 25 -0.74 23.36 -13.29
CA LEU A 25 0.32 24.40 -13.18
C LEU A 25 0.10 25.80 -13.84
N PRO A 26 0.70 26.89 -13.27
CA PRO A 26 1.86 26.89 -12.40
C PRO A 26 1.61 27.44 -10.99
N ALA A 27 1.75 26.58 -9.98
CA ALA A 27 2.27 27.02 -8.68
C ALA A 27 3.79 27.07 -8.81
N ARG A 28 4.34 28.27 -9.08
CA ARG A 28 5.75 28.57 -8.83
C ARG A 28 5.87 29.41 -7.56
N MET A 29 6.93 29.12 -6.82
CA MET A 29 7.47 29.83 -5.65
C MET A 29 6.77 29.59 -4.31
N SER A 30 7.20 28.50 -3.67
CA SER A 30 7.39 28.51 -2.21
C SER A 30 8.90 28.35 -1.95
N GLN A 31 9.48 29.31 -1.24
CA GLN A 31 10.83 29.33 -0.67
C GLN A 31 12.04 29.80 -1.52
N ALA A 32 11.82 30.47 -2.65
CA ALA A 32 12.79 31.41 -3.23
C ALA A 32 12.17 32.83 -3.15
N LYS A 33 12.96 33.87 -2.86
CA LYS A 33 12.47 35.26 -2.95
C LYS A 33 11.75 35.45 -4.28
N ASP A 34 10.55 36.03 -4.25
CA ASP A 34 9.73 36.33 -5.44
C ASP A 34 10.63 36.98 -6.50
N LEU A 35 10.54 36.50 -7.75
CA LEU A 35 11.34 37.02 -8.85
C LEU A 35 11.13 38.53 -8.99
N GLY A 36 9.92 39.03 -8.73
CA GLY A 36 9.63 40.46 -8.68
C GLY A 36 10.42 41.20 -7.60
N ASP A 37 10.49 40.66 -6.39
CA ASP A 37 11.29 41.24 -5.29
C ASP A 37 12.80 41.18 -5.58
N ILE A 38 13.27 40.15 -6.31
CA ILE A 38 14.66 40.04 -6.77
C ILE A 38 14.97 41.08 -7.84
N LEU A 39 14.09 41.27 -8.82
CA LEU A 39 14.25 42.24 -9.91
C LEU A 39 14.20 43.68 -9.38
N LEU A 40 13.30 43.97 -8.43
CA LEU A 40 13.23 45.25 -7.72
C LEU A 40 14.53 45.52 -6.96
N LYS A 41 15.02 44.53 -6.20
CA LYS A 41 16.28 44.65 -5.45
C LYS A 41 17.51 44.81 -6.35
N LYS A 42 17.47 44.30 -7.59
CA LYS A 42 18.52 44.47 -8.60
C LYS A 42 18.39 45.78 -9.39
N GLY A 43 17.37 46.60 -9.13
CA GLY A 43 17.12 47.86 -9.84
C GLY A 43 16.71 47.67 -11.31
N LEU A 44 16.24 46.47 -11.67
CA LEU A 44 15.83 46.14 -13.04
C LEU A 44 14.37 46.52 -13.32
N ILE A 45 13.58 46.72 -12.27
CA ILE A 45 12.20 47.20 -12.30
C ILE A 45 11.99 48.19 -11.16
N THR A 46 10.97 49.04 -11.29
CA THR A 46 10.53 50.00 -10.28
C THR A 46 9.45 49.41 -9.36
N GLU A 47 9.20 50.04 -8.20
CA GLU A 47 8.10 49.64 -7.30
C GLU A 47 6.72 49.76 -7.96
N GLU A 48 6.54 50.71 -8.87
CA GLU A 48 5.30 50.90 -9.62
C GLU A 48 5.07 49.75 -10.62
N GLU A 49 6.10 49.35 -11.37
CA GLU A 49 6.04 48.22 -12.30
C GLU A 49 5.75 46.90 -11.58
N LEU A 50 6.33 46.68 -10.38
CA LEU A 50 6.04 45.50 -9.57
C LEU A 50 4.59 45.50 -9.05
N LYS A 51 4.08 46.66 -8.60
CA LYS A 51 2.69 46.78 -8.16
C LYS A 51 1.71 46.55 -9.31
N GLN A 52 1.98 47.11 -10.48
CA GLN A 52 1.16 46.93 -11.67
C GLN A 52 1.13 45.46 -12.11
N ALA A 53 2.29 44.79 -12.18
CA ALA A 53 2.36 43.36 -12.52
C ALA A 53 1.55 42.49 -11.53
N ARG A 54 1.65 42.76 -10.22
CA ARG A 54 0.87 42.05 -9.19
C ARG A 54 -0.63 42.30 -9.31
N GLU A 55 -1.03 43.50 -9.66
CA GLU A 55 -2.45 43.84 -9.82
C GLU A 55 -3.03 43.22 -11.11
N GLU A 56 -2.26 43.20 -12.20
CA GLU A 56 -2.59 42.48 -13.42
C GLU A 56 -2.70 40.97 -13.18
N ASP A 57 -1.78 40.37 -12.41
CA ASP A 57 -1.84 38.95 -12.04
C ASP A 57 -3.03 38.63 -11.15
N LYS A 58 -3.38 39.50 -10.19
CA LYS A 58 -4.61 39.37 -9.39
C LYS A 58 -5.86 39.46 -10.26
N GLN A 59 -5.92 40.41 -11.19
CA GLN A 59 -7.07 40.56 -12.10
C GLN A 59 -7.21 39.35 -13.03
N LYS A 60 -6.10 38.84 -13.58
CA LYS A 60 -6.09 37.61 -14.38
C LYS A 60 -6.56 36.41 -13.55
N SER A 61 -6.04 36.26 -12.33
CA SER A 61 -6.44 35.18 -11.41
C SER A 61 -7.92 35.26 -11.07
N ALA A 62 -8.44 36.45 -10.75
CA ALA A 62 -9.85 36.67 -10.44
C ALA A 62 -10.77 36.44 -11.65
N ALA A 63 -10.33 36.81 -12.86
CA ALA A 63 -11.07 36.54 -14.10
C ALA A 63 -11.09 35.03 -14.43
N GLU A 64 -9.98 34.33 -14.18
CA GLU A 64 -9.86 32.88 -14.33
C GLU A 64 -10.75 32.14 -13.32
N GLU A 65 -10.76 32.58 -12.06
CA GLU A 65 -11.63 32.08 -10.98
C GLU A 65 -13.11 32.30 -11.31
N SER A 66 -13.48 33.51 -11.72
CA SER A 66 -14.85 33.83 -12.18
C SER A 66 -15.29 32.96 -13.37
N ARG A 67 -14.36 32.68 -14.30
CA ARG A 67 -14.62 31.80 -15.44
C ARG A 67 -14.79 30.34 -15.00
N ARG A 68 -14.01 29.87 -14.03
CA ARG A 68 -14.15 28.54 -13.41
C ARG A 68 -15.50 28.42 -12.72
N ASP A 69 -15.88 29.38 -11.90
CA ASP A 69 -17.17 29.39 -11.20
C ASP A 69 -18.35 29.37 -12.19
N ALA A 70 -18.26 30.13 -13.28
CA ALA A 70 -19.27 30.14 -14.34
C ALA A 70 -19.37 28.79 -15.10
N ILE A 71 -18.29 28.02 -15.18
CA ILE A 71 -18.29 26.67 -15.74
C ILE A 71 -18.86 25.67 -14.73
N VAL A 72 -18.39 25.71 -13.48
CA VAL A 72 -18.85 24.85 -12.38
C VAL A 72 -20.34 25.04 -12.13
N ALA A 73 -20.86 26.27 -12.15
CA ALA A 73 -22.29 26.57 -12.01
C ALA A 73 -23.18 25.93 -13.10
N LYS A 74 -22.61 25.53 -14.24
CA LYS A 74 -23.32 24.84 -15.32
C LYS A 74 -23.26 23.32 -15.21
N LEU A 75 -22.42 22.78 -14.32
CA LEU A 75 -22.32 21.34 -14.10
C LEU A 75 -23.48 20.84 -13.22
N PRO A 76 -23.95 19.61 -13.45
CA PRO A 76 -24.91 18.99 -12.55
C PRO A 76 -24.38 18.87 -11.11
N LYS A 77 -25.18 19.28 -10.11
CA LYS A 77 -24.81 19.28 -8.67
C LYS A 77 -24.32 17.94 -8.10
N TRP A 78 -24.71 16.82 -8.70
CA TRP A 78 -24.23 15.50 -8.24
C TRP A 78 -22.73 15.30 -8.50
N LEU A 79 -22.14 16.06 -9.43
CA LEU A 79 -20.69 16.03 -9.66
C LEU A 79 -19.90 16.65 -8.50
N ASP A 80 -20.49 17.59 -7.75
CA ASP A 80 -19.85 18.20 -6.58
C ASP A 80 -19.61 17.17 -5.46
N MET A 81 -20.37 16.07 -5.46
CA MET A 81 -20.25 14.97 -4.51
C MET A 81 -19.14 13.97 -4.89
N ILE A 82 -18.53 14.11 -6.07
CA ILE A 82 -17.58 13.13 -6.62
C ILE A 82 -16.18 13.67 -6.57
N THR A 83 -15.28 12.92 -5.93
CA THR A 83 -13.85 13.17 -5.92
C THR A 83 -13.13 12.03 -6.65
N PRO A 84 -12.63 12.25 -7.88
CA PRO A 84 -11.76 11.29 -8.53
C PRO A 84 -10.41 11.25 -7.82
N PHE A 85 -9.78 10.08 -7.84
CA PHE A 85 -8.41 9.89 -7.35
C PHE A 85 -7.75 8.75 -8.10
N GLY A 86 -6.42 8.69 -8.07
CA GLY A 86 -5.70 7.58 -8.66
C GLY A 86 -4.20 7.79 -8.70
N ASP A 87 -3.55 6.83 -9.33
CA ASP A 87 -2.14 6.95 -9.67
C ASP A 87 -1.77 6.07 -10.86
N MET A 88 -0.71 6.47 -11.53
CA MET A 88 -0.01 5.67 -12.51
C MET A 88 1.45 5.55 -12.12
N ARG A 89 1.98 4.33 -12.13
CA ARG A 89 3.38 4.07 -11.85
C ARG A 89 3.99 3.23 -12.95
N THR A 90 5.17 3.61 -13.42
CA THR A 90 6.05 2.70 -14.15
C THR A 90 7.16 2.25 -13.22
N ARG A 91 7.56 0.99 -13.38
CA ARG A 91 8.59 0.38 -12.54
C ARG A 91 9.57 -0.41 -13.40
N TYR A 92 10.85 -0.23 -13.12
CA TYR A 92 11.91 -1.13 -13.54
C TYR A 92 12.47 -1.86 -12.31
N GLU A 93 12.71 -3.16 -12.44
CA GLU A 93 13.33 -3.99 -11.41
C GLU A 93 14.45 -4.85 -11.97
N GLY A 94 15.55 -4.95 -11.24
CA GLY A 94 16.64 -5.90 -11.49
C GLY A 94 16.75 -6.89 -10.33
N PHE A 95 16.95 -8.17 -10.64
CA PHE A 95 17.19 -9.23 -9.66
C PHE A 95 18.54 -9.87 -9.97
N TYR A 96 19.43 -9.87 -8.98
CA TYR A 96 20.81 -10.33 -9.11
C TYR A 96 21.14 -11.31 -7.99
N GLU A 97 21.50 -12.53 -8.37
CA GLU A 97 21.95 -13.59 -7.49
C GLU A 97 23.17 -14.24 -8.12
N ASN A 98 24.18 -14.59 -7.32
CA ASN A 98 25.35 -15.29 -7.86
C ASN A 98 24.91 -16.66 -8.39
N GLU A 99 25.52 -17.10 -9.48
CA GLU A 99 25.21 -18.35 -10.21
C GLU A 99 23.85 -18.38 -10.94
N LEU A 100 23.06 -17.30 -10.86
CA LEU A 100 21.81 -17.16 -11.61
C LEU A 100 21.90 -16.05 -12.66
N HIS A 101 21.12 -16.19 -13.75
CA HIS A 101 20.98 -15.12 -14.72
C HIS A 101 20.23 -13.94 -14.11
N ALA A 102 20.75 -12.72 -14.33
CA ALA A 102 20.09 -11.50 -13.92
C ALA A 102 18.72 -11.37 -14.61
N ARG A 103 17.66 -11.24 -13.81
CA ARG A 103 16.30 -11.02 -14.31
C ARG A 103 16.02 -9.51 -14.29
N ASN A 104 15.55 -8.98 -15.41
CA ASN A 104 15.12 -7.59 -15.52
C ASN A 104 13.63 -7.58 -15.84
N ARG A 105 12.87 -6.71 -15.17
CA ARG A 105 11.42 -6.65 -15.32
C ARG A 105 10.95 -5.20 -15.41
N PHE A 106 10.09 -4.94 -16.40
CA PHE A 106 9.32 -3.71 -16.49
C PHE A 106 7.87 -3.98 -16.11
N ARG A 107 7.28 -3.06 -15.35
CA ARG A 107 5.92 -3.17 -14.85
C ARG A 107 5.22 -1.82 -14.96
N LEU A 108 3.90 -1.87 -15.01
CA LEU A 108 3.04 -0.71 -14.81
C LEU A 108 2.07 -0.99 -13.66
N ARG A 109 1.66 0.08 -12.98
CA ARG A 109 0.45 0.12 -12.16
C ARG A 109 -0.41 1.26 -12.68
N ALA A 110 -1.70 1.01 -12.84
CA ALA A 110 -2.70 2.03 -13.11
C ALA A 110 -3.87 1.80 -12.16
N ARG A 111 -4.19 2.82 -11.37
CA ARG A 111 -5.32 2.82 -10.44
C ARG A 111 -6.16 4.07 -10.67
N ILE A 112 -7.47 3.87 -10.76
CA ILE A 112 -8.44 4.96 -10.89
C ILE A 112 -9.61 4.68 -9.97
N GLY A 113 -9.99 5.68 -9.19
CA GLY A 113 -11.07 5.58 -8.22
C GLY A 113 -11.93 6.82 -8.18
N LEU A 114 -13.10 6.64 -7.57
CA LEU A 114 -14.10 7.68 -7.34
C LEU A 114 -14.59 7.54 -5.90
N SER A 115 -14.57 8.64 -5.15
CA SER A 115 -15.28 8.75 -3.88
C SER A 115 -16.53 9.60 -4.08
N VAL A 116 -17.68 9.09 -3.65
CA VAL A 116 -18.99 9.74 -3.76
C VAL A 116 -19.49 10.03 -2.36
N ASN A 117 -19.63 11.30 -2.00
CA ASN A 117 -20.05 11.76 -0.68
C ASN A 117 -21.35 12.57 -0.79
N PRO A 118 -22.52 11.91 -0.79
CA PRO A 118 -23.82 12.59 -0.81
C PRO A 118 -24.10 13.42 0.46
N SER A 119 -23.41 13.14 1.57
CA SER A 119 -23.45 13.91 2.81
C SER A 119 -22.14 13.79 3.59
N ASP A 120 -22.00 14.53 4.69
CA ASP A 120 -20.86 14.41 5.60
C ASP A 120 -20.85 13.08 6.39
N GLU A 121 -21.99 12.38 6.45
CA GLU A 121 -22.18 11.18 7.27
C GLU A 121 -22.21 9.87 6.46
N ALA A 122 -22.34 9.93 5.14
CA ALA A 122 -22.40 8.74 4.29
C ALA A 122 -21.63 8.95 2.98
N GLY A 123 -20.88 7.94 2.57
CA GLY A 123 -20.14 7.92 1.32
C GLY A 123 -19.95 6.53 0.75
N ALA A 124 -19.51 6.47 -0.49
CA ALA A 124 -19.12 5.23 -1.16
C ALA A 124 -17.86 5.47 -2.00
N THR A 125 -16.98 4.47 -2.06
CA THR A 125 -15.72 4.55 -2.80
C THR A 125 -15.56 3.34 -3.69
N PHE A 126 -15.13 3.60 -4.93
CA PHE A 126 -14.82 2.58 -5.93
C PHE A 126 -13.40 2.79 -6.43
N ARG A 127 -12.66 1.70 -6.66
CA ARG A 127 -11.33 1.73 -7.31
C ARG A 127 -11.20 0.56 -8.28
N LEU A 128 -10.74 0.88 -9.49
CA LEU A 128 -10.23 -0.09 -10.44
C LEU A 128 -8.71 -0.07 -10.42
N ALA A 129 -8.09 -1.25 -10.54
CA ALA A 129 -6.64 -1.38 -10.58
C ALA A 129 -6.19 -2.37 -11.65
N SER A 130 -5.02 -2.11 -12.24
CA SER A 130 -4.30 -3.10 -13.03
C SER A 130 -3.80 -4.27 -12.17
N GLY A 131 -3.30 -5.32 -12.80
CA GLY A 131 -2.57 -6.40 -12.13
C GLY A 131 -3.22 -7.76 -12.32
N ASN A 132 -2.61 -8.78 -11.71
CA ASN A 132 -3.13 -10.14 -11.73
C ASN A 132 -4.27 -10.27 -10.72
N SER A 133 -5.47 -10.68 -11.18
CA SER A 133 -6.64 -10.88 -10.31
C SER A 133 -6.44 -11.95 -9.23
N ASN A 134 -5.43 -12.79 -9.39
CA ASN A 134 -5.11 -13.88 -8.47
C ASN A 134 -3.99 -13.53 -7.46
N ASP A 135 -3.47 -12.30 -7.49
CA ASP A 135 -2.40 -11.82 -6.61
C ASP A 135 -2.93 -10.68 -5.72
N PRO A 136 -3.32 -10.96 -4.46
CA PRO A 136 -4.01 -9.99 -3.61
C PRO A 136 -3.10 -8.89 -3.06
N ILE A 137 -1.78 -9.05 -3.14
CA ILE A 137 -0.78 -8.14 -2.59
C ILE A 137 -0.02 -7.37 -3.68
N SER A 138 -0.52 -7.33 -4.92
CA SER A 138 0.12 -6.57 -5.98
C SER A 138 -0.84 -6.14 -7.08
N THR A 139 -0.94 -4.83 -7.27
CA THR A 139 -1.66 -4.21 -8.40
C THR A 139 -0.76 -3.93 -9.62
N ASN A 140 0.46 -4.47 -9.62
CA ASN A 140 1.42 -4.32 -10.71
C ASN A 140 1.14 -5.32 -11.84
N GLN A 141 1.38 -4.87 -13.07
CA GLN A 141 1.26 -5.65 -14.29
C GLN A 141 2.61 -5.74 -15.01
N ASP A 142 3.11 -6.96 -15.16
CA ASP A 142 4.39 -7.27 -15.79
C ASP A 142 4.28 -7.20 -17.32
N PHE A 143 5.33 -6.73 -18.00
CA PHE A 143 5.38 -6.63 -19.46
C PHE A 143 5.80 -7.96 -20.10
N THR A 144 4.95 -8.98 -20.00
CA THR A 144 5.31 -10.37 -20.36
C THR A 144 4.42 -10.99 -21.43
N LYS A 145 3.30 -10.37 -21.78
CA LYS A 145 2.24 -11.01 -22.56
C LYS A 145 2.29 -10.75 -24.07
N THR A 146 3.46 -10.53 -24.67
CA THR A 146 3.60 -10.29 -26.13
C THR A 146 2.61 -9.24 -26.66
N PHE A 147 2.52 -8.10 -25.96
CA PHE A 147 1.59 -7.01 -26.24
C PHE A 147 0.08 -7.34 -26.19
N THR A 148 -0.33 -8.51 -25.65
CA THR A 148 -1.75 -8.76 -25.40
C THR A 148 -2.25 -7.82 -24.30
N PRO A 149 -3.52 -7.39 -24.35
CA PRO A 149 -4.10 -6.51 -23.34
C PRO A 149 -3.96 -7.03 -21.90
N ASN A 150 -3.79 -6.09 -20.98
CA ASN A 150 -3.71 -6.38 -19.55
C ASN A 150 -5.08 -6.29 -18.89
N SER A 151 -5.24 -7.00 -17.77
CA SER A 151 -6.49 -7.01 -17.00
C SER A 151 -6.64 -5.75 -16.15
N ILE A 152 -7.89 -5.36 -15.92
CA ILE A 152 -8.29 -4.37 -14.93
C ILE A 152 -9.28 -5.05 -14.01
N ASN A 153 -9.07 -4.91 -12.70
CA ASN A 153 -9.82 -5.59 -11.65
C ASN A 153 -10.63 -4.57 -10.83
N LEU A 154 -11.78 -5.00 -10.31
CA LEU A 154 -12.48 -4.27 -9.26
C LEU A 154 -11.71 -4.48 -7.96
N ASP A 155 -11.04 -3.43 -7.52
CA ASP A 155 -10.12 -3.49 -6.40
C ASP A 155 -10.81 -3.05 -5.11
N TRP A 156 -11.48 -1.89 -5.14
CA TRP A 156 -12.31 -1.40 -4.02
C TRP A 156 -13.75 -1.17 -4.45
N ALA A 157 -14.67 -1.52 -3.57
CA ALA A 157 -16.09 -1.19 -3.60
C ALA A 157 -16.63 -1.25 -2.18
N TYR A 158 -16.73 -0.11 -1.51
CA TYR A 158 -17.17 -0.06 -0.12
C TYR A 158 -17.97 1.20 0.18
N MET A 159 -18.78 1.10 1.25
CA MET A 159 -19.50 2.22 1.83
C MET A 159 -18.78 2.70 3.09
N THR A 160 -18.90 3.98 3.39
CA THR A 160 -18.43 4.61 4.62
C THR A 160 -19.59 5.31 5.30
N VAL A 161 -19.75 5.08 6.60
CA VAL A 161 -20.73 5.77 7.44
C VAL A 161 -19.99 6.45 8.59
N LYS A 162 -20.25 7.74 8.81
CA LYS A 162 -19.64 8.58 9.86
C LYS A 162 -20.77 9.26 10.64
N PRO A 163 -21.39 8.57 11.61
CA PRO A 163 -22.49 9.15 12.36
C PRO A 163 -22.06 10.46 13.05
N GLY A 164 -22.88 11.49 12.93
CA GLY A 164 -22.58 12.81 13.46
C GLY A 164 -23.84 13.48 14.00
N LYS A 165 -24.14 14.68 13.48
CA LYS A 165 -25.22 15.53 13.96
C LYS A 165 -26.60 14.86 13.88
N THR A 166 -26.84 14.01 12.88
CA THR A 166 -28.16 13.36 12.68
C THR A 166 -28.54 12.46 13.84
N VAL A 167 -27.56 11.90 14.55
CA VAL A 167 -27.76 10.99 15.69
C VAL A 167 -27.23 11.55 17.02
N GLY A 168 -26.88 12.84 17.06
CA GLY A 168 -26.42 13.52 18.28
C GLY A 168 -25.01 13.12 18.74
N ILE A 169 -24.14 12.69 17.82
CA ILE A 169 -22.75 12.33 18.08
C ILE A 169 -21.83 13.40 17.49
N ASP A 170 -20.68 13.67 18.12
CA ASP A 170 -19.68 14.56 17.57
C ASP A 170 -19.14 14.03 16.24
N PRO A 171 -19.20 14.81 15.14
CA PRO A 171 -18.72 14.37 13.84
C PRO A 171 -17.27 13.90 13.89
N GLY A 172 -17.01 12.72 13.33
CA GLY A 172 -15.67 12.12 13.29
C GLY A 172 -15.29 11.30 14.52
N LEU A 173 -16.12 11.24 15.57
CA LEU A 173 -15.89 10.33 16.70
C LEU A 173 -15.90 8.86 16.27
N PHE A 174 -16.84 8.49 15.41
CA PHE A 174 -17.06 7.11 14.97
C PHE A 174 -17.18 7.00 13.46
N SER A 175 -16.62 5.95 12.88
CA SER A 175 -16.81 5.61 11.48
C SER A 175 -16.84 4.10 11.25
N ILE A 176 -17.67 3.67 10.29
CA ILE A 176 -17.74 2.30 9.81
C ILE A 176 -17.41 2.30 8.32
N ILE A 177 -16.61 1.34 7.89
CA ILE A 177 -16.51 0.95 6.48
C ILE A 177 -16.98 -0.48 6.29
N ALA A 178 -17.64 -0.76 5.17
CA ALA A 178 -18.09 -2.11 4.83
C ALA A 178 -18.06 -2.36 3.32
N GLY A 179 -17.58 -3.53 2.92
CA GLY A 179 -17.37 -3.93 1.52
C GLY A 179 -15.94 -4.39 1.28
N LYS A 180 -15.41 -4.14 0.08
CA LYS A 180 -14.02 -4.38 -0.29
C LYS A 180 -13.25 -3.06 -0.27
N PHE A 181 -12.27 -2.93 0.61
CA PHE A 181 -11.58 -1.65 0.88
C PHE A 181 -10.08 -1.85 0.99
N GLY A 182 -9.30 -0.79 0.82
CA GLY A 182 -7.86 -0.87 1.06
C GLY A 182 -7.57 -1.07 2.54
N VAL A 183 -6.55 -1.87 2.85
CA VAL A 183 -6.16 -2.15 4.24
C VAL A 183 -5.88 -0.87 5.03
N SER A 184 -5.31 0.16 4.40
CA SER A 184 -5.06 1.49 5.01
C SER A 184 -6.30 2.33 5.30
N SER A 185 -7.47 1.97 4.73
CA SER A 185 -8.75 2.55 5.14
C SER A 185 -9.32 1.87 6.38
N ALA A 186 -8.92 0.61 6.61
CA ALA A 186 -9.43 -0.25 7.67
C ALA A 186 -8.49 -0.36 8.87
N VAL A 187 -7.23 0.02 8.73
CA VAL A 187 -6.17 -0.03 9.74
C VAL A 187 -5.49 1.34 9.79
N TYR A 188 -5.35 1.94 10.96
CA TYR A 188 -4.79 3.31 11.06
C TYR A 188 -3.28 3.36 10.82
N ARG A 189 -2.56 2.38 11.35
CA ARG A 189 -1.12 2.22 11.16
C ARG A 189 -0.87 0.87 10.50
N VAL A 190 -0.63 0.92 9.19
CA VAL A 190 -0.27 -0.25 8.39
C VAL A 190 1.25 -0.40 8.41
N SER A 191 1.72 -1.62 8.55
CA SER A 191 3.11 -1.97 8.32
C SER A 191 3.18 -3.12 7.32
N GLU A 192 4.09 -2.99 6.36
CA GLU A 192 4.38 -3.98 5.32
C GLU A 192 4.76 -5.35 5.92
N ILE A 193 5.22 -5.42 7.18
CA ILE A 193 5.51 -6.70 7.85
C ILE A 193 4.24 -7.55 8.05
N VAL A 194 3.08 -6.93 8.32
CA VAL A 194 1.80 -7.64 8.55
C VAL A 194 0.91 -7.54 7.32
N TRP A 195 0.84 -6.37 6.70
CA TRP A 195 -0.12 -6.05 5.65
C TRP A 195 0.57 -5.33 4.50
N ASP A 196 0.48 -5.90 3.31
CA ASP A 196 0.89 -5.22 2.08
C ASP A 196 -0.10 -4.09 1.75
N ASP A 197 0.42 -2.94 1.32
CA ASP A 197 -0.36 -1.76 0.98
C ASP A 197 -1.39 -1.97 -0.15
N ASP A 198 -1.14 -2.91 -1.06
CA ASP A 198 -2.02 -3.24 -2.16
C ASP A 198 -3.14 -4.22 -1.74
N LEU A 199 -3.11 -4.74 -0.50
CA LEU A 199 -4.15 -5.64 0.00
C LEU A 199 -5.49 -4.91 0.15
N SER A 200 -6.54 -5.58 -0.36
CA SER A 200 -7.91 -5.10 -0.31
C SER A 200 -8.83 -6.12 0.39
N PRO A 201 -8.91 -6.11 1.74
CA PRO A 201 -9.78 -7.01 2.48
C PRO A 201 -11.27 -6.81 2.18
N GLU A 202 -12.06 -7.82 2.54
CA GLU A 202 -13.52 -7.83 2.42
C GLU A 202 -14.15 -8.01 3.79
N GLY A 203 -15.14 -7.19 4.13
CA GLY A 203 -15.84 -7.28 5.41
C GLY A 203 -16.23 -5.91 5.96
N ALA A 204 -15.96 -5.68 7.24
CA ALA A 204 -16.18 -4.40 7.90
C ALA A 204 -15.00 -3.99 8.79
N ALA A 205 -14.87 -2.69 9.00
CA ALA A 205 -14.03 -2.13 10.04
C ALA A 205 -14.70 -0.93 10.70
N GLU A 206 -14.57 -0.83 12.02
CA GLU A 206 -15.13 0.25 12.83
C GLU A 206 -14.02 1.02 13.53
N SER A 207 -14.18 2.32 13.64
CA SER A 207 -13.13 3.24 14.06
C SER A 207 -13.67 4.26 15.03
N LEU A 208 -12.99 4.44 16.17
CA LEU A 208 -13.30 5.36 17.24
C LEU A 208 -12.12 6.31 17.49
N ASN A 209 -12.33 7.61 17.32
CA ASN A 209 -11.36 8.66 17.62
C ASN A 209 -11.64 9.23 19.02
N LEU A 210 -11.06 8.60 20.05
CA LEU A 210 -11.33 8.92 21.47
C LEU A 210 -10.70 10.24 21.92
N VAL A 211 -9.54 10.58 21.34
CA VAL A 211 -8.85 11.85 21.58
C VAL A 211 -8.40 12.40 20.23
N ASP A 212 -8.68 13.68 19.99
CA ASP A 212 -8.14 14.46 18.87
C ASP A 212 -7.93 15.90 19.33
N GLN A 213 -6.69 16.23 19.70
CA GLN A 213 -6.30 17.50 20.30
C GLN A 213 -5.04 18.05 19.63
N ARG A 214 -4.93 19.37 19.55
CA ARG A 214 -3.78 20.04 18.92
C ARG A 214 -2.58 20.18 19.85
N GLU A 215 -2.83 20.28 21.15
CA GLU A 215 -1.84 20.58 22.18
C GLU A 215 -1.79 19.47 23.24
N GLY A 216 -0.77 19.53 24.11
CA GLY A 216 -0.53 18.50 25.12
C GLY A 216 0.29 17.31 24.63
N PHE A 217 0.57 16.40 25.56
CA PHE A 217 1.37 15.20 25.30
C PHE A 217 0.63 14.18 24.45
N LEU A 218 -0.59 13.79 24.85
CA LEU A 218 -1.44 12.87 24.09
C LEU A 218 -2.33 13.70 23.15
N ARG A 219 -2.00 13.70 21.86
CA ARG A 219 -2.71 14.46 20.82
C ARG A 219 -3.76 13.63 20.09
N GLY A 220 -3.56 12.32 20.00
CA GLY A 220 -4.51 11.41 19.38
C GLY A 220 -4.58 10.08 20.09
N LEU A 221 -5.79 9.54 20.23
CA LEU A 221 -6.03 8.16 20.67
C LEU A 221 -7.15 7.57 19.83
N LYS A 222 -6.84 6.51 19.10
CA LYS A 222 -7.75 5.88 18.15
C LYS A 222 -7.85 4.39 18.43
N LEU A 223 -9.06 3.86 18.34
CA LEU A 223 -9.35 2.43 18.40
C LEU A 223 -9.97 2.02 17.06
N ASN A 224 -9.53 0.91 16.52
CA ASN A 224 -10.04 0.33 15.29
C ASN A 224 -10.36 -1.15 15.53
N THR A 225 -11.46 -1.65 14.99
CA THR A 225 -11.89 -3.05 15.04
C THR A 225 -12.20 -3.55 13.65
N MET A 226 -11.96 -4.84 13.41
CA MET A 226 -11.97 -5.44 12.07
C MET A 226 -12.66 -6.80 12.11
N GLN A 227 -13.52 -7.04 11.14
CA GLN A 227 -14.25 -8.29 10.95
C GLN A 227 -14.24 -8.61 9.46
N TRP A 228 -13.25 -9.37 9.01
CA TRP A 228 -13.01 -9.62 7.59
C TRP A 228 -13.28 -11.08 7.23
N VAL A 229 -13.89 -11.26 6.07
CA VAL A 229 -14.06 -12.54 5.40
C VAL A 229 -12.82 -12.77 4.55
N VAL A 230 -12.10 -13.86 4.80
CA VAL A 230 -10.91 -14.21 4.01
C VAL A 230 -11.31 -15.03 2.78
N ASP A 231 -12.25 -15.96 2.92
CA ASP A 231 -12.81 -16.75 1.81
C ASP A 231 -14.16 -17.37 2.19
N GLU A 232 -14.92 -17.81 1.20
CA GLU A 232 -16.12 -18.64 1.38
C GLU A 232 -15.83 -20.09 0.94
N VAL A 233 -16.10 -21.05 1.82
CA VAL A 233 -15.78 -22.46 1.63
C VAL A 233 -17.04 -23.31 1.84
N ALA A 234 -17.63 -23.75 0.73
CA ALA A 234 -18.92 -24.44 0.72
C ALA A 234 -19.01 -25.73 1.57
N THR A 235 -17.89 -26.33 1.94
CA THR A 235 -17.83 -27.65 2.60
C THR A 235 -17.21 -27.65 4.00
N ALA A 236 -16.82 -26.48 4.52
CA ALA A 236 -16.12 -26.34 5.80
C ALA A 236 -16.50 -25.03 6.49
N GLY A 237 -15.85 -24.70 7.61
CA GLY A 237 -15.93 -23.37 8.20
C GLY A 237 -15.30 -22.34 7.27
N ASP A 238 -15.90 -21.16 7.17
CA ASP A 238 -15.36 -20.07 6.37
C ASP A 238 -14.12 -19.47 7.07
N PRO A 239 -13.05 -19.17 6.33
CA PRO A 239 -11.92 -18.44 6.88
C PRO A 239 -12.26 -16.98 7.21
N TRP A 240 -12.03 -16.56 8.46
CA TRP A 240 -12.25 -15.19 8.94
C TRP A 240 -10.99 -14.58 9.55
N MET A 241 -10.94 -13.25 9.60
CA MET A 241 -10.00 -12.50 10.43
C MET A 241 -10.78 -11.53 11.32
N PHE A 242 -10.53 -11.61 12.62
CA PHE A 242 -11.01 -10.65 13.62
C PHE A 242 -9.82 -9.93 14.21
N GLY A 243 -9.93 -8.62 14.40
CA GLY A 243 -8.82 -7.90 14.99
C GLY A 243 -9.17 -6.51 15.49
N GLY A 244 -8.18 -5.87 16.06
CA GLY A 244 -8.26 -4.49 16.46
C GLY A 244 -6.90 -3.84 16.63
N GLN A 245 -6.89 -2.51 16.56
CA GLN A 245 -5.69 -1.70 16.68
C GLN A 245 -5.96 -0.47 17.54
N VAL A 246 -5.10 -0.23 18.52
CA VAL A 246 -5.07 1.03 19.29
C VAL A 246 -3.87 1.84 18.85
N VAL A 247 -4.08 3.10 18.48
CA VAL A 247 -3.04 4.04 18.06
C VAL A 247 -3.02 5.25 18.97
N ALA A 248 -1.84 5.58 19.50
CA ALA A 248 -1.59 6.78 20.26
C ALA A 248 -0.64 7.72 19.49
N ASP A 249 -1.10 8.93 19.19
CA ASP A 249 -0.29 10.01 18.66
C ASP A 249 0.11 10.93 19.81
N THR A 250 1.41 11.00 20.08
CA THR A 250 1.98 11.81 21.17
C THR A 250 2.97 12.85 20.64
N ALA A 251 3.18 13.90 21.42
CA ALA A 251 4.22 14.89 21.18
C ALA A 251 4.90 15.28 22.49
N PHE A 252 6.20 15.02 22.58
CA PHE A 252 7.00 15.48 23.73
C PHE A 252 7.16 17.00 23.72
N ASN A 253 7.23 17.58 22.51
CA ASN A 253 7.29 19.01 22.23
C ASN A 253 6.95 19.24 20.74
N ASP A 254 7.07 20.47 20.25
CA ASP A 254 6.72 20.79 18.85
C ASP A 254 7.70 20.21 17.81
N THR A 255 8.89 19.79 18.24
CA THR A 255 9.92 19.24 17.36
C THR A 255 10.00 17.72 17.41
N THR A 256 9.41 17.06 18.41
CA THR A 256 9.53 15.62 18.66
C THR A 256 8.15 14.99 18.85
N LYS A 257 7.75 14.18 17.87
CA LYS A 257 6.46 13.50 17.83
C LYS A 257 6.67 12.00 17.86
N TRP A 258 5.83 11.27 18.57
CA TRP A 258 5.92 9.82 18.69
C TRP A 258 4.55 9.19 18.48
N THR A 259 4.44 8.31 17.49
CA THR A 259 3.25 7.51 17.25
C THR A 259 3.51 6.07 17.68
N LEU A 260 2.57 5.49 18.40
CA LEU A 260 2.57 4.12 18.88
C LEU A 260 1.32 3.41 18.38
N SER A 261 1.44 2.13 18.05
CA SER A 261 0.32 1.27 17.71
C SER A 261 0.49 -0.11 18.35
N LEU A 262 -0.59 -0.66 18.88
CA LEU A 262 -0.68 -2.06 19.30
C LEU A 262 -1.90 -2.68 18.61
N ALA A 263 -1.72 -3.84 17.98
CA ALA A 263 -2.76 -4.55 17.28
C ALA A 263 -2.77 -6.04 17.64
N ASP A 264 -3.94 -6.64 17.51
CA ASP A 264 -4.20 -8.09 17.62
C ASP A 264 -5.02 -8.51 16.38
N TYR A 265 -4.53 -9.50 15.63
CA TYR A 265 -5.16 -10.03 14.42
C TYR A 265 -5.29 -11.56 14.53
N SER A 266 -6.50 -12.03 14.82
CA SER A 266 -6.83 -13.44 14.98
C SER A 266 -7.46 -14.01 13.73
N TYR A 267 -6.89 -15.09 13.20
CA TYR A 267 -7.43 -15.77 12.04
C TYR A 267 -8.08 -17.09 12.42
N GLN A 268 -9.20 -17.39 11.78
CA GLN A 268 -9.96 -18.62 11.97
C GLN A 268 -10.00 -19.41 10.66
N ASP A 269 -9.98 -20.74 10.76
CA ASP A 269 -10.15 -21.68 9.64
C ASP A 269 -9.22 -21.48 8.42
N LEU A 270 -8.06 -20.82 8.59
CA LEU A 270 -7.08 -20.58 7.51
C LEU A 270 -6.55 -21.84 6.81
N ASN A 271 -6.67 -23.00 7.46
CA ASN A 271 -6.31 -24.26 6.83
C ASN A 271 -7.12 -24.49 5.55
N GLU A 272 -8.36 -24.02 5.47
CA GLU A 272 -9.17 -24.13 4.24
C GLU A 272 -8.60 -23.31 3.08
N VAL A 273 -8.03 -22.13 3.36
CA VAL A 273 -7.30 -21.33 2.34
C VAL A 273 -6.08 -22.12 1.85
N ALA A 274 -5.32 -22.72 2.77
CA ALA A 274 -4.13 -23.50 2.43
C ALA A 274 -4.47 -24.75 1.59
N THR A 275 -5.49 -25.52 1.99
CA THR A 275 -5.89 -26.72 1.25
C THR A 275 -6.48 -26.38 -0.12
N LYS A 276 -7.30 -25.32 -0.21
CA LYS A 276 -8.00 -24.90 -1.44
C LYS A 276 -7.05 -24.28 -2.46
N TYR A 277 -6.18 -23.35 -2.05
CA TYR A 277 -5.41 -22.55 -2.99
C TYR A 277 -3.91 -22.88 -3.04
N LEU A 278 -3.30 -23.39 -1.96
CA LEU A 278 -1.85 -23.69 -1.94
C LEU A 278 -1.52 -25.12 -2.36
N SER A 279 -2.48 -26.04 -2.25
CA SER A 279 -2.29 -27.45 -2.63
C SER A 279 -2.33 -27.66 -4.14
N ALA A 280 -1.32 -28.34 -4.70
CA ALA A 280 -1.33 -28.78 -6.10
C ALA A 280 -2.30 -29.95 -6.35
N PHE A 281 -2.66 -30.69 -5.30
CA PHE A 281 -3.48 -31.90 -5.37
C PHE A 281 -4.65 -31.87 -4.40
N THR A 282 -5.73 -32.58 -4.72
CA THR A 282 -6.95 -32.67 -3.90
C THR A 282 -7.55 -34.09 -3.92
N GLY A 283 -8.62 -34.29 -3.14
CA GLY A 283 -9.37 -35.56 -3.08
C GLY A 283 -8.74 -36.64 -2.18
N LYS A 284 -9.17 -37.89 -2.40
CA LYS A 284 -8.63 -39.10 -1.76
C LYS A 284 -7.49 -39.67 -2.60
N ALA A 285 -6.55 -40.38 -1.98
CA ALA A 285 -5.46 -41.04 -2.70
C ALA A 285 -6.03 -42.17 -3.62
N PRO A 286 -5.52 -42.34 -4.86
CA PRO A 286 -4.54 -41.49 -5.54
C PRO A 286 -5.09 -40.10 -5.85
N TYR A 287 -4.32 -39.06 -5.52
CA TYR A 287 -4.78 -37.68 -5.57
C TYR A 287 -4.93 -37.18 -7.00
N THR A 288 -5.84 -36.23 -7.21
CA THR A 288 -6.04 -35.57 -8.51
C THR A 288 -5.54 -34.14 -8.46
N THR A 289 -5.19 -33.56 -9.62
CA THR A 289 -4.80 -32.14 -9.73
C THR A 289 -5.89 -31.23 -9.19
N ASN A 290 -5.50 -30.24 -8.41
CA ASN A 290 -6.40 -29.23 -7.87
C ASN A 290 -6.58 -28.07 -8.87
N SER A 291 -7.77 -27.92 -9.45
CA SER A 291 -8.08 -26.81 -10.36
C SER A 291 -8.15 -25.45 -9.66
N ASN A 292 -8.32 -25.43 -8.34
CA ASN A 292 -8.40 -24.21 -7.55
C ASN A 292 -7.03 -23.71 -7.08
N GLN A 293 -5.94 -24.44 -7.38
CA GLN A 293 -4.60 -24.01 -6.99
C GLN A 293 -4.31 -22.61 -7.55
N ASN A 294 -3.94 -21.69 -6.67
CA ASN A 294 -3.53 -20.35 -7.05
C ASN A 294 -2.01 -20.22 -6.87
N THR A 295 -1.28 -20.36 -7.97
CA THR A 295 0.18 -20.23 -8.01
C THR A 295 0.68 -18.79 -7.87
N SER A 296 -0.22 -17.80 -7.90
CA SER A 296 0.11 -16.39 -7.68
C SER A 296 0.07 -15.98 -6.21
N LEU A 297 -0.57 -16.78 -5.34
CA LEU A 297 -0.54 -16.54 -3.90
C LEU A 297 0.87 -16.73 -3.34
N ALA A 298 1.28 -15.73 -2.57
CA ALA A 298 2.48 -15.78 -1.76
C ALA A 298 2.36 -16.90 -0.71
N ASN A 299 3.42 -17.69 -0.53
CA ASN A 299 3.51 -18.59 0.61
C ASN A 299 4.96 -18.91 0.94
N SER A 300 5.41 -18.40 2.09
CA SER A 300 6.65 -18.80 2.75
C SER A 300 6.44 -19.40 4.13
N ASN A 301 5.19 -19.52 4.60
CA ASN A 301 4.87 -20.21 5.84
C ASN A 301 5.01 -21.73 5.72
N SER A 302 5.17 -22.38 6.86
CA SER A 302 5.23 -23.83 6.97
C SER A 302 3.84 -24.44 6.76
N VAL A 303 3.78 -25.58 6.06
CA VAL A 303 2.52 -26.29 5.75
C VAL A 303 2.60 -27.75 6.18
N THR A 304 1.45 -28.33 6.51
CA THR A 304 1.31 -29.76 6.78
C THR A 304 0.95 -30.50 5.49
N LEU A 305 1.55 -31.67 5.27
CA LEU A 305 1.37 -32.48 4.08
C LEU A 305 0.74 -33.83 4.40
N SER A 306 -0.10 -34.32 3.49
CA SER A 306 -0.59 -35.69 3.54
C SER A 306 0.54 -36.71 3.32
N PRO A 307 0.33 -37.99 3.67
CA PRO A 307 1.18 -39.07 3.16
C PRO A 307 1.23 -39.06 1.62
N LYS A 308 2.32 -39.61 1.07
CA LYS A 308 2.45 -39.82 -0.38
C LYS A 308 1.42 -40.85 -0.86
N ASP A 309 0.78 -40.59 -1.99
CA ASP A 309 -0.02 -41.60 -2.69
C ASP A 309 0.87 -42.56 -3.50
N ILE A 310 0.25 -43.50 -4.22
CA ILE A 310 0.96 -44.48 -5.07
C ILE A 310 1.79 -43.84 -6.20
N ASN A 311 1.49 -42.59 -6.57
CA ASN A 311 2.23 -41.83 -7.58
C ASN A 311 3.30 -40.92 -6.95
N GLY A 312 3.46 -40.95 -5.63
CA GLY A 312 4.38 -40.09 -4.90
C GLY A 312 3.87 -38.66 -4.65
N ASN A 313 2.60 -38.38 -4.96
CA ASN A 313 1.99 -37.06 -4.79
C ASN A 313 1.56 -36.85 -3.33
N GLN A 314 1.62 -35.60 -2.86
CA GLN A 314 1.14 -35.19 -1.54
C GLN A 314 0.28 -33.94 -1.70
N LYS A 315 -0.75 -33.79 -0.86
CA LYS A 315 -1.55 -32.55 -0.78
C LYS A 315 -1.24 -31.77 0.49
N VAL A 316 -1.45 -30.46 0.44
CA VAL A 316 -1.49 -29.62 1.64
C VAL A 316 -2.74 -29.96 2.43
N THR A 317 -2.60 -30.12 3.74
CA THR A 317 -3.73 -30.33 4.66
C THR A 317 -3.99 -29.13 5.57
N GLY A 318 -3.12 -28.12 5.54
CA GLY A 318 -3.23 -26.89 6.32
C GLY A 318 -1.88 -26.21 6.49
N PHE A 319 -1.86 -25.09 7.21
CA PHE A 319 -0.63 -24.53 7.75
C PHE A 319 -0.09 -25.43 8.87
N LEU A 320 1.21 -25.30 9.19
CA LEU A 320 1.80 -26.00 10.33
C LEU A 320 1.37 -25.36 11.67
N SER A 321 1.26 -24.04 11.67
CA SER A 321 0.85 -23.22 12.82
C SER A 321 -0.47 -22.51 12.55
N GLY A 322 -1.20 -22.17 13.61
CA GLY A 322 -2.26 -21.17 13.55
C GLY A 322 -1.68 -19.75 13.42
N PHE A 323 -2.55 -18.75 13.31
CA PHE A 323 -2.15 -17.35 13.21
C PHE A 323 -3.02 -16.47 14.11
N ASN A 324 -2.42 -16.00 15.20
CA ASN A 324 -2.94 -14.88 15.97
C ASN A 324 -1.79 -13.90 16.26
N LEU A 325 -1.81 -12.76 15.57
CA LEU A 325 -0.68 -11.84 15.44
C LEU A 325 -0.82 -10.65 16.39
N ILE A 326 0.07 -10.58 17.38
CA ILE A 326 0.24 -9.38 18.21
C ILE A 326 1.30 -8.51 17.57
N ASN A 327 0.95 -7.29 17.17
CA ASN A 327 1.85 -6.38 16.47
C ASN A 327 1.96 -5.03 17.18
N PHE A 328 3.18 -4.64 17.51
CA PHE A 328 3.54 -3.33 18.04
C PHE A 328 4.28 -2.53 16.97
N ASN A 329 3.84 -1.29 16.70
CA ASN A 329 4.50 -0.37 15.77
C ASN A 329 4.88 0.90 16.52
N SER A 330 6.04 1.47 16.21
CA SER A 330 6.51 2.71 16.82
C SER A 330 7.21 3.58 15.79
N GLU A 331 6.96 4.88 15.86
CA GLU A 331 7.60 5.87 14.99
C GLU A 331 7.86 7.18 15.75
N LEU A 332 9.14 7.51 15.92
CA LEU A 332 9.61 8.80 16.43
C LEU A 332 10.03 9.69 15.27
N ASN A 333 9.50 10.91 15.25
CA ASN A 333 9.79 11.93 14.24
C ASN A 333 10.34 13.20 14.89
N PHE A 334 11.38 13.73 14.27
CA PHE A 334 12.11 14.92 14.68
C PHE A 334 12.08 15.96 13.56
N VAL A 335 11.66 17.19 13.88
CA VAL A 335 11.55 18.27 12.89
C VAL A 335 12.91 18.74 12.38
N ASP A 336 13.90 18.84 13.26
CA ASP A 336 15.27 19.24 12.92
C ASP A 336 16.28 18.80 14.01
N PRO A 337 16.55 17.49 14.16
CA PRO A 337 17.38 16.97 15.25
C PRO A 337 18.85 17.42 15.15
N PHE A 338 19.31 17.80 13.96
CA PHE A 338 20.71 18.18 13.71
C PHE A 338 20.91 19.69 13.53
N ARG A 339 19.84 20.51 13.61
CA ARG A 339 19.87 21.97 13.37
C ARG A 339 20.34 22.34 11.96
N LEU A 340 19.97 21.52 10.98
CA LEU A 340 20.31 21.69 9.57
C LEU A 340 19.06 21.97 8.71
N GLY A 341 17.89 22.14 9.34
CA GLY A 341 16.60 22.23 8.66
C GLY A 341 16.17 20.90 8.02
N LEU A 342 16.68 19.78 8.52
CA LEU A 342 16.43 18.44 7.97
C LEU A 342 15.66 17.60 8.97
N PRO A 343 14.39 17.24 8.69
CA PRO A 343 13.66 16.29 9.51
C PRO A 343 14.29 14.89 9.46
N ALA A 344 14.11 14.13 10.52
CA ALA A 344 14.52 12.73 10.59
C ALA A 344 13.54 11.92 11.44
N GLY A 345 13.59 10.59 11.31
CA GLY A 345 12.78 9.71 12.12
C GLY A 345 13.40 8.34 12.32
N VAL A 346 12.94 7.65 13.35
CA VAL A 346 13.28 6.26 13.69
C VAL A 346 11.97 5.52 13.88
N PHE A 347 11.88 4.34 13.29
CA PHE A 347 10.63 3.60 13.22
C PHE A 347 10.90 2.11 13.21
N GLY A 348 9.88 1.33 13.50
CA GLY A 348 10.00 -0.12 13.49
C GLY A 348 8.82 -0.79 14.15
N ASP A 349 8.70 -2.06 13.82
CA ASP A 349 7.56 -2.89 14.18
C ASP A 349 8.07 -4.21 14.72
N VAL A 350 7.35 -4.77 15.68
CA VAL A 350 7.56 -6.13 16.18
C VAL A 350 6.25 -6.87 16.07
N VAL A 351 6.29 -8.11 15.61
CA VAL A 351 5.13 -8.98 15.50
C VAL A 351 5.45 -10.35 16.09
N TYR A 352 4.47 -10.89 16.81
CA TYR A 352 4.56 -12.20 17.43
C TYR A 352 3.30 -12.99 17.13
N ASN A 353 3.48 -14.18 16.53
CA ASN A 353 2.39 -15.13 16.31
C ASN A 353 2.22 -16.02 17.55
N THR A 354 1.13 -15.79 18.27
CA THR A 354 0.82 -16.51 19.52
C THR A 354 0.37 -17.96 19.31
N GLU A 355 0.05 -18.36 18.08
CA GLU A 355 -0.41 -19.70 17.73
C GLU A 355 0.66 -20.57 17.05
N ALA A 356 1.89 -20.08 16.96
CA ALA A 356 3.03 -20.83 16.44
C ALA A 356 3.99 -21.22 17.57
N ASP A 357 4.35 -22.52 17.64
CA ASP A 357 5.27 -23.07 18.66
C ASP A 357 6.73 -22.63 18.48
N SER A 358 7.12 -22.23 17.26
CA SER A 358 8.47 -21.77 16.92
C SER A 358 8.46 -20.91 15.65
N LYS A 359 9.58 -20.20 15.38
CA LYS A 359 9.73 -19.33 14.19
C LYS A 359 8.59 -18.30 14.08
N ASN A 360 8.19 -17.74 15.23
CA ASN A 360 6.94 -17.02 15.43
C ASN A 360 7.14 -15.51 15.65
N THR A 361 8.37 -15.00 15.54
CA THR A 361 8.68 -13.58 15.77
C THR A 361 9.19 -12.90 14.50
N GLY A 362 8.80 -11.65 14.29
CA GLY A 362 9.37 -10.81 13.24
C GLY A 362 9.54 -9.38 13.72
N PHE A 363 10.52 -8.66 13.18
CA PHE A 363 10.65 -7.24 13.41
C PHE A 363 11.24 -6.49 12.22
N THR A 364 10.92 -5.20 12.17
CA THR A 364 11.57 -4.20 11.32
C THR A 364 12.13 -3.09 12.22
N ILE A 365 13.24 -2.51 11.80
CA ILE A 365 13.73 -1.27 12.38
C ILE A 365 14.37 -0.43 11.28
N GLY A 366 14.05 0.86 11.26
CA GLY A 366 14.49 1.78 10.25
C GLY A 366 14.74 3.18 10.78
N ALA A 367 15.46 3.93 9.97
CA ALA A 367 15.67 5.35 10.18
C ALA A 367 15.65 6.10 8.84
N GLY A 368 15.20 7.34 8.88
CA GLY A 368 15.09 8.18 7.68
C GLY A 368 15.47 9.63 7.95
N ILE A 369 15.91 10.31 6.90
CA ILE A 369 16.24 11.74 6.91
C ILE A 369 15.72 12.41 5.64
N GLY A 370 15.28 13.66 5.77
CA GLY A 370 14.73 14.47 4.68
C GLY A 370 13.28 14.84 4.91
N LYS A 371 12.60 15.27 3.86
CA LYS A 371 11.24 15.83 3.92
C LYS A 371 10.13 14.81 3.63
N ALA A 372 10.45 13.51 3.63
CA ALA A 372 9.46 12.44 3.50
C ALA A 372 8.40 12.51 4.62
N GLY A 373 8.79 13.00 5.81
CA GLY A 373 7.86 13.28 6.90
C GLY A 373 7.57 12.04 7.75
N LYS A 374 6.30 11.82 8.09
CA LYS A 374 5.83 10.58 8.73
C LYS A 374 5.78 9.46 7.68
N ASP A 375 5.85 8.21 8.13
CA ASP A 375 5.74 7.01 7.31
C ASP A 375 6.84 6.94 6.23
N TRP A 376 8.09 6.86 6.70
CA TRP A 376 9.34 6.81 5.90
C TRP A 376 9.43 5.65 4.88
N TYR A 377 8.44 4.75 4.90
CA TYR A 377 8.24 3.67 3.96
C TYR A 377 7.28 3.99 2.80
N HIS A 378 6.65 5.18 2.78
CA HIS A 378 5.63 5.58 1.80
C HIS A 378 5.99 6.86 1.03
N ASP A 379 5.20 7.17 0.01
CA ASP A 379 5.35 8.35 -0.85
C ASP A 379 4.77 9.61 -0.18
N GLY A 380 5.54 10.19 0.76
CA GLY A 380 5.13 11.31 1.63
C GLY A 380 5.60 12.72 1.22
N LEU A 381 6.39 12.86 0.15
CA LEU A 381 6.93 14.14 -0.30
C LEU A 381 5.82 15.07 -0.84
N LYS A 382 5.91 16.37 -0.53
CA LYS A 382 4.82 17.33 -0.81
C LYS A 382 5.19 18.40 -1.84
N ASN A 383 6.41 18.93 -1.79
CA ASN A 383 6.83 20.05 -2.63
C ASN A 383 7.90 19.60 -3.64
N PRO A 384 7.86 20.07 -4.89
CA PRO A 384 8.92 19.78 -5.85
C PRO A 384 10.30 20.14 -5.29
N GLY A 385 11.26 19.22 -5.45
CA GLY A 385 12.60 19.31 -4.87
C GLY A 385 12.72 18.75 -3.45
N ASP A 386 11.61 18.38 -2.80
CA ASP A 386 11.67 17.60 -1.57
C ASP A 386 12.28 16.23 -1.87
N TRP A 387 13.09 15.74 -0.93
CA TRP A 387 13.76 14.45 -1.00
C TRP A 387 13.74 13.77 0.36
N GLY A 388 13.91 12.45 0.35
CA GLY A 388 14.05 11.64 1.55
C GLY A 388 14.93 10.42 1.28
N VAL A 389 15.64 9.97 2.32
CA VAL A 389 16.37 8.70 2.30
C VAL A 389 16.04 7.94 3.56
N SER A 390 15.75 6.65 3.43
CA SER A 390 15.52 5.74 4.56
C SER A 390 16.30 4.44 4.39
N TYR A 391 16.67 3.86 5.52
CA TYR A 391 17.25 2.55 5.62
C TYR A 391 16.45 1.71 6.60
N ASP A 392 16.23 0.45 6.23
CA ASP A 392 15.42 -0.49 6.98
C ASP A 392 16.09 -1.85 7.07
N TYR A 393 16.04 -2.43 8.26
CA TYR A 393 16.40 -3.80 8.51
C TYR A 393 15.16 -4.59 8.90
N ALA A 394 14.95 -5.74 8.26
CA ALA A 394 13.89 -6.66 8.57
C ALA A 394 14.46 -8.04 8.92
N TRP A 395 13.91 -8.67 9.95
CA TRP A 395 14.15 -10.06 10.32
C TRP A 395 12.81 -10.69 10.68
N ILE A 396 12.31 -11.59 9.82
CA ILE A 396 10.95 -12.11 9.92
C ILE A 396 11.00 -13.63 9.80
N GLU A 397 10.73 -14.30 10.92
CA GLU A 397 10.72 -15.76 10.95
C GLU A 397 9.55 -16.35 10.14
N LYS A 398 9.67 -17.64 9.84
CA LYS A 398 8.85 -18.34 8.85
C LYS A 398 7.35 -18.32 9.14
N ASP A 399 6.97 -18.42 10.41
CA ASP A 399 5.57 -18.52 10.86
C ASP A 399 5.18 -17.34 11.76
N ALA A 400 5.94 -16.24 11.70
CA ALA A 400 5.70 -15.01 12.47
C ALA A 400 4.53 -14.17 11.93
N VAL A 401 4.29 -14.23 10.63
CA VAL A 401 3.26 -13.46 9.92
C VAL A 401 2.72 -14.29 8.77
N LEU A 402 1.48 -14.02 8.38
CA LEU A 402 0.84 -14.71 7.26
C LEU A 402 1.36 -14.16 5.92
N SER A 403 2.18 -14.93 5.24
CA SER A 403 2.90 -14.53 4.02
C SER A 403 2.00 -14.24 2.82
N LEU A 404 0.74 -14.69 2.87
CA LEU A 404 -0.27 -14.42 1.84
C LEU A 404 -0.59 -12.93 1.69
N PHE A 405 -0.41 -12.15 2.76
CA PHE A 405 -0.97 -10.80 2.89
C PHE A 405 0.08 -9.72 3.15
N ASN A 406 1.37 -10.07 3.22
CA ASN A 406 2.42 -9.14 3.59
C ASN A 406 3.50 -8.97 2.50
N TYR A 407 4.24 -7.87 2.61
CA TYR A 407 5.18 -7.29 1.67
C TYR A 407 5.53 -8.09 0.40
N SER A 408 4.86 -7.76 -0.70
CA SER A 408 5.00 -8.38 -2.03
C SER A 408 6.35 -8.16 -2.71
N ASP A 409 7.11 -7.18 -2.21
CA ASP A 409 8.44 -6.81 -2.68
C ASP A 409 9.53 -7.79 -2.17
N PHE A 410 9.21 -8.68 -1.22
CA PHE A 410 10.05 -9.84 -0.90
C PHE A 410 9.73 -10.99 -1.87
N ASP A 411 10.60 -11.19 -2.86
CA ASP A 411 10.43 -12.16 -3.97
C ASP A 411 11.74 -12.92 -4.21
N TYR A 412 11.76 -14.23 -3.97
CA TYR A 412 12.93 -15.11 -4.18
C TYR A 412 12.76 -16.02 -5.39
N ILE A 413 13.84 -16.38 -6.08
CA ILE A 413 13.81 -17.43 -7.10
C ILE A 413 13.85 -18.81 -6.41
N ARG A 414 12.77 -19.59 -6.52
CA ARG A 414 12.68 -20.95 -5.92
C ARG A 414 13.38 -22.02 -6.74
N ASN A 415 13.33 -21.93 -8.06
CA ASN A 415 13.91 -22.92 -8.95
C ASN A 415 14.24 -22.32 -10.31
N TYR A 416 15.53 -22.33 -10.67
CA TYR A 416 16.06 -21.87 -11.94
C TYR A 416 15.36 -22.47 -13.16
N ASN A 417 15.04 -23.77 -13.16
CA ASN A 417 14.46 -24.47 -14.31
C ASN A 417 12.94 -24.31 -14.42
N ALA A 418 12.26 -23.90 -13.35
CA ALA A 418 10.80 -23.77 -13.31
C ALA A 418 10.30 -22.33 -13.32
N GLY A 419 11.19 -21.33 -13.18
CA GLY A 419 10.80 -19.92 -13.08
C GLY A 419 9.91 -19.59 -11.88
N ALA A 420 9.76 -20.52 -10.93
CA ALA A 420 8.91 -20.36 -9.77
C ALA A 420 9.57 -19.37 -8.81
N THR A 421 8.84 -18.33 -8.39
CA THR A 421 9.30 -17.43 -7.34
C THR A 421 8.45 -17.57 -6.09
N GLN A 422 9.05 -17.32 -4.93
CA GLN A 422 8.38 -17.25 -3.64
C GLN A 422 8.20 -15.78 -3.31
N LYS A 423 6.95 -15.33 -3.38
CA LYS A 423 6.54 -14.03 -2.87
C LYS A 423 6.09 -14.17 -1.42
N GLY A 424 6.13 -13.06 -0.69
CA GLY A 424 5.63 -12.96 0.67
C GLY A 424 6.77 -12.74 1.67
N GLY A 425 6.44 -12.04 2.75
CA GLY A 425 7.41 -11.45 3.65
C GLY A 425 7.73 -12.20 4.93
N SER A 426 7.50 -13.52 4.99
CA SER A 426 8.04 -14.36 6.08
C SER A 426 9.25 -15.17 5.61
N ASN A 427 10.04 -15.70 6.55
CA ASN A 427 11.29 -16.42 6.27
C ASN A 427 12.36 -15.56 5.57
N VAL A 428 12.54 -14.33 6.05
CA VAL A 428 13.38 -13.31 5.39
C VAL A 428 14.23 -12.53 6.39
N VAL A 429 15.46 -12.21 5.96
CA VAL A 429 16.25 -11.09 6.47
C VAL A 429 16.49 -10.13 5.32
N ALA A 430 16.22 -8.85 5.53
CA ALA A 430 16.43 -7.86 4.48
C ALA A 430 17.08 -6.58 5.00
N HIS A 431 17.95 -6.01 4.17
CA HIS A 431 18.37 -4.61 4.25
C HIS A 431 17.73 -3.86 3.07
N ILE A 432 17.06 -2.76 3.33
CA ILE A 432 16.40 -1.95 2.31
C ILE A 432 16.94 -0.54 2.41
N LEU A 433 17.46 -0.02 1.30
CA LEU A 433 17.80 1.39 1.16
C LEU A 433 16.80 2.01 0.18
N ARG A 434 16.13 3.07 0.59
CA ARG A 434 15.13 3.80 -0.20
C ARG A 434 15.55 5.25 -0.34
N GLY A 435 15.40 5.80 -1.54
CA GLY A 435 15.58 7.22 -1.83
C GLY A 435 14.40 7.74 -2.66
N ASP A 436 13.83 8.86 -2.21
CA ASP A 436 12.68 9.51 -2.85
C ASP A 436 13.04 10.93 -3.29
N TYR A 437 12.49 11.35 -4.42
CA TYR A 437 12.61 12.70 -4.93
C TYR A 437 11.33 13.13 -5.65
N LEU A 438 10.73 14.24 -5.21
CA LEU A 438 9.56 14.80 -5.87
C LEU A 438 10.00 15.75 -7.00
N LEU A 439 9.91 15.29 -8.25
CA LEU A 439 10.43 16.02 -9.40
C LEU A 439 9.50 17.15 -9.83
N PHE A 440 8.20 16.86 -9.92
CA PHE A 440 7.13 17.83 -10.21
C PHE A 440 5.98 17.62 -9.23
N PRO A 441 5.00 18.55 -9.14
CA PRO A 441 3.81 18.31 -8.35
C PRO A 441 3.20 16.94 -8.69
N ASN A 442 2.98 16.12 -7.68
CA ASN A 442 2.44 14.76 -7.76
C ASN A 442 3.26 13.75 -8.60
N PHE A 443 4.46 14.10 -9.08
CA PHE A 443 5.33 13.20 -9.86
C PHE A 443 6.60 12.88 -9.07
N GLN A 444 6.62 11.71 -8.44
CA GLN A 444 7.71 11.24 -7.58
C GLN A 444 8.56 10.18 -8.28
N LEU A 445 9.87 10.27 -8.08
CA LEU A 445 10.82 9.23 -8.40
C LEU A 445 11.25 8.54 -7.11
N THR A 446 11.28 7.20 -7.12
CA THR A 446 11.75 6.40 -5.98
C THR A 446 12.74 5.36 -6.46
N ALA A 447 13.87 5.26 -5.78
CA ALA A 447 14.86 4.21 -5.97
C ALA A 447 14.94 3.35 -4.70
N LYS A 448 14.91 2.03 -4.86
CA LYS A 448 15.15 1.08 -3.77
C LYS A 448 16.23 0.07 -4.14
N VAL A 449 17.03 -0.30 -3.16
CA VAL A 449 17.91 -1.46 -3.23
C VAL A 449 17.62 -2.34 -2.02
N HIS A 450 17.30 -3.61 -2.29
CA HIS A 450 17.09 -4.62 -1.27
C HIS A 450 18.22 -5.64 -1.32
N PHE A 451 18.75 -6.00 -0.15
CA PHE A 451 19.60 -7.16 0.05
C PHE A 451 18.81 -8.17 0.88
N ILE A 452 18.36 -9.24 0.24
CA ILE A 452 17.37 -10.16 0.78
C ILE A 452 18.01 -11.53 0.96
N ASN A 453 17.93 -12.09 2.15
CA ASN A 453 18.36 -13.45 2.50
C ASN A 453 17.19 -14.26 3.02
N ALA A 454 17.18 -15.56 2.73
CA ALA A 454 16.31 -16.51 3.44
C ALA A 454 16.83 -16.72 4.87
N LEU A 455 15.96 -16.84 5.86
CA LEU A 455 16.38 -17.38 7.17
C LEU A 455 16.60 -18.88 7.11
N ASP A 456 15.68 -19.57 6.44
CA ASP A 456 15.68 -21.00 6.20
C ASP A 456 15.63 -21.24 4.69
N ARG A 457 16.60 -21.98 4.17
CA ARG A 457 16.67 -22.31 2.73
C ARG A 457 16.02 -23.64 2.39
N ASP A 458 15.64 -24.43 3.40
CA ASP A 458 14.96 -25.69 3.23
C ASP A 458 13.44 -25.43 3.29
N ASP A 459 12.83 -25.17 2.14
CA ASP A 459 11.39 -24.95 2.08
C ASP A 459 10.63 -26.28 1.97
N ALA A 460 9.66 -26.51 2.87
CA ALA A 460 8.72 -27.63 2.81
C ALA A 460 7.78 -27.45 1.60
N THR A 461 7.68 -28.46 0.72
CA THR A 461 7.01 -28.36 -0.58
C THR A 461 5.64 -29.04 -0.63
N THR A 462 4.79 -28.53 -1.52
CA THR A 462 3.47 -29.07 -1.86
C THR A 462 3.48 -29.91 -3.14
N THR A 463 4.67 -30.28 -3.66
CA THR A 463 4.83 -31.17 -4.83
C THR A 463 6.15 -31.97 -4.78
N VAL A 464 6.01 -33.31 -4.76
CA VAL A 464 6.98 -34.41 -4.98
C VAL A 464 8.44 -34.20 -4.53
N GLY A 465 8.75 -34.66 -3.32
CA GLY A 465 9.93 -35.51 -3.07
C GLY A 465 11.33 -34.90 -3.10
N GLN A 466 11.50 -33.59 -3.23
CA GLN A 466 12.77 -32.90 -2.97
C GLN A 466 12.50 -31.62 -2.17
N PRO A 467 13.30 -31.29 -1.13
CA PRO A 467 13.30 -29.96 -0.56
C PRO A 467 13.58 -28.96 -1.68
N LEU A 468 12.80 -27.88 -1.77
CA LEU A 468 13.26 -26.74 -2.58
C LEU A 468 14.40 -26.11 -1.80
N SER A 469 15.62 -26.54 -2.12
CA SER A 469 16.80 -25.71 -1.85
C SER A 469 16.66 -24.49 -2.75
N ARG A 470 16.53 -23.31 -2.15
CA ARG A 470 16.58 -22.04 -2.89
C ARG A 470 17.83 -22.07 -3.78
N SER A 471 17.66 -21.91 -5.09
CA SER A 471 18.77 -21.92 -6.05
C SER A 471 19.58 -20.61 -5.95
N GLY A 472 20.87 -20.63 -6.29
CA GLY A 472 21.73 -19.46 -6.22
C GLY A 472 22.32 -19.19 -4.82
N ASN A 473 22.93 -18.02 -4.63
CA ASN A 473 23.55 -17.63 -3.36
C ASN A 473 22.52 -17.36 -2.24
N SER A 474 22.99 -17.18 -1.00
CA SER A 474 22.20 -16.75 0.15
C SER A 474 21.45 -15.44 -0.12
N THR A 475 22.09 -14.51 -0.83
CA THR A 475 21.68 -13.12 -0.95
C THR A 475 21.22 -12.76 -2.35
N LEU A 476 19.95 -12.37 -2.46
CA LEU A 476 19.38 -11.67 -3.60
C LEU A 476 19.60 -10.17 -3.44
N VAL A 477 20.20 -9.55 -4.46
CA VAL A 477 20.18 -8.10 -4.62
C VAL A 477 19.05 -7.75 -5.58
N ARG A 478 18.09 -6.95 -5.10
CA ARG A 478 17.01 -6.42 -5.93
C ARG A 478 17.16 -4.91 -6.04
N THR A 479 17.08 -4.39 -7.25
CA THR A 479 17.00 -2.95 -7.50
C THR A 479 15.61 -2.62 -8.02
N GLN A 480 15.10 -1.45 -7.66
CA GLN A 480 13.80 -0.97 -8.07
C GLN A 480 13.87 0.52 -8.36
N LEU A 481 13.31 0.93 -9.51
CA LEU A 481 13.14 2.33 -9.90
C LEU A 481 11.69 2.55 -10.26
N ASP A 482 11.03 3.44 -9.53
CA ASP A 482 9.64 3.81 -9.69
C ASP A 482 9.53 5.27 -10.17
N ALA A 483 8.65 5.51 -11.14
CA ALA A 483 8.15 6.83 -11.47
C ALA A 483 6.63 6.83 -11.30
N THR A 484 6.13 7.61 -10.34
CA THR A 484 4.73 7.60 -9.92
C THR A 484 4.12 8.99 -10.13
N LEU A 485 3.01 9.04 -10.87
CA LEU A 485 2.13 10.20 -10.98
C LEU A 485 0.86 9.94 -10.19
N LYS A 486 0.57 10.77 -9.19
CA LYS A 486 -0.69 10.75 -8.43
C LYS A 486 -1.65 11.83 -8.93
N PHE A 487 -2.96 11.61 -8.85
CA PHE A 487 -3.97 12.61 -9.23
C PHE A 487 -5.27 12.43 -8.46
#